data_AF-A0A7Y3MS56-F1
#
_entry.id   AF-A0A7Y3MS56-F1
#
_cell.length_a   1.000
_cell.length_b   1.000
_cell.length_c   1.000
_cell.angle_alpha   90.00
_cell.angle_beta   90.00
_cell.angle_gamma   90.00
#
_symmetry.space_group_name_H-M   'P 1'
#
loop_
_entity.id
_entity.type
_entity.pdbx_description
1 polymer ?
#
loop_
_entity_poly.entity_id
_entity_poly.type
_entity_poly.pdbx_seq_one_letter_code
_entity_poly.pdbx_strand_id
1 'polypeptide(L)'
;RQARVAALRARFFDGPVLVVDLSGGTNYTFNPHDVHALDGLGTYYGTFRLAGPFGILEAPGGALMIETKRGRRRVTVPLPNDRDRDTPPVAGPGWTLELAPRATIGPGPREGDLIVKAD
;
A
#
# COMPACT_ATOMS: atom_id res chain seq x y z
N ARG A 1 17.52 11.74 10.03
CA ARG A 1 16.19 11.15 10.38
C ARG A 1 15.04 11.95 9.77
N GLN A 2 14.92 13.27 10.03
CA GLN A 2 13.83 14.10 9.50
C GLN A 2 13.73 14.13 7.97
N ALA A 3 14.86 14.25 7.25
CA ALA A 3 14.86 14.23 5.77
C ALA A 3 14.30 12.93 5.17
N ARG A 4 14.53 11.77 5.82
CA ARG A 4 14.02 10.47 5.37
C ARG A 4 12.51 10.36 5.62
N VAL A 5 12.02 10.87 6.75
CA VAL A 5 10.58 10.96 7.06
C VAL A 5 9.85 11.85 6.07
N ALA A 6 10.42 13.02 5.73
CA ALA A 6 9.84 13.93 4.75
C ALA A 6 9.76 13.31 3.35
N ALA A 7 10.83 12.63 2.90
CA ALA A 7 10.85 11.93 1.61
C ALA A 7 9.82 10.78 1.55
N LEU A 8 9.67 10.02 2.64
CA LEU A 8 8.65 8.97 2.75
C LEU A 8 7.24 9.55 2.71
N ARG A 9 6.99 10.67 3.39
CA ARG A 9 5.70 11.36 3.34
C ARG A 9 5.35 11.79 1.92
N ALA A 10 6.28 12.44 1.22
CA ALA A 10 6.06 12.88 -0.16
C ALA A 10 5.72 11.68 -1.09
N ARG A 11 6.41 10.56 -0.92
CA ARG A 11 6.23 9.37 -1.75
C ARG A 11 4.94 8.60 -1.45
N PHE A 12 4.60 8.40 -0.17
CA PHE A 12 3.53 7.50 0.26
C PHE A 12 2.22 8.21 0.62
N PHE A 13 2.21 9.55 0.68
CA PHE A 13 1.01 10.31 1.06
C PHE A 13 0.62 11.36 0.03
N ASP A 14 1.56 12.14 -0.50
CA ASP A 14 1.20 13.28 -1.36
C ASP A 14 0.78 12.87 -2.77
N GLY A 15 1.19 11.67 -3.23
CA GLY A 15 0.82 11.10 -4.52
C GLY A 15 -0.36 10.11 -4.48
N PRO A 16 -0.84 9.67 -5.65
CA PRO A 16 -1.82 8.59 -5.76
C PRO A 16 -1.25 7.29 -5.17
N VAL A 17 -2.07 6.55 -4.44
CA VAL A 17 -1.66 5.28 -3.82
C VAL A 17 -2.59 4.12 -4.16
N LEU A 18 -2.01 2.92 -4.15
CA LEU A 18 -2.76 1.69 -4.14
C LEU A 18 -3.00 1.30 -2.70
N VAL A 19 -4.26 1.07 -2.36
CA VAL A 19 -4.73 0.70 -1.03
C VAL A 19 -5.11 -0.77 -1.01
N VAL A 20 -4.65 -1.51 -0.01
CA VAL A 20 -5.07 -2.88 0.26
C VAL A 20 -5.70 -2.94 1.65
N ASP A 21 -6.94 -3.42 1.74
CA ASP A 21 -7.62 -3.61 3.02
C ASP A 21 -7.11 -4.91 3.67
N LEU A 22 -6.75 -4.86 4.96
CA LEU A 22 -6.29 -6.03 5.71
C LEU A 22 -7.46 -6.89 6.26
N SER A 23 -8.67 -6.68 5.76
CA SER A 23 -9.83 -7.49 6.11
C SER A 23 -9.71 -8.92 5.59
N GLY A 24 -10.05 -9.92 6.42
CA GLY A 24 -10.33 -11.28 5.96
C GLY A 24 -9.13 -12.24 5.89
N GLY A 25 -8.31 -12.32 6.94
CA GLY A 25 -7.27 -13.37 7.03
C GLY A 25 -6.02 -13.08 6.21
N THR A 26 -5.55 -11.83 6.24
CA THR A 26 -4.28 -11.45 5.63
C THR A 26 -3.09 -11.74 6.55
N ASN A 27 -1.99 -12.22 5.98
CA ASN A 27 -0.71 -12.36 6.68
C ASN A 27 0.33 -11.41 6.08
N TYR A 28 1.19 -10.82 6.90
CA TYR A 28 2.25 -9.95 6.41
C TYR A 28 3.59 -10.19 7.10
N THR A 29 4.66 -9.99 6.35
CA THR A 29 6.04 -9.97 6.85
C THR A 29 6.66 -8.62 6.54
N PHE A 30 7.58 -8.18 7.40
CA PHE A 30 8.27 -6.90 7.25
C PHE A 30 9.66 -6.95 7.87
N ASN A 31 10.50 -5.97 7.55
CA ASN A 31 11.77 -5.80 8.23
C ASN A 31 11.60 -5.03 9.56
N PRO A 32 11.79 -5.66 10.74
CA PRO A 32 11.61 -4.99 12.02
C PRO A 32 12.68 -3.91 12.30
N HIS A 33 13.80 -3.92 11.57
CA HIS A 33 14.86 -2.91 11.70
C HIS A 33 14.62 -1.65 10.86
N ASP A 34 13.60 -1.63 9.99
CA ASP A 34 13.26 -0.48 9.14
C ASP A 34 11.78 -0.09 9.33
N VAL A 35 11.44 0.27 10.56
CA VAL A 35 10.08 0.70 10.94
C VAL A 35 10.11 2.17 11.36
N HIS A 36 9.24 2.97 10.76
CA HIS A 36 9.19 4.40 10.99
C HIS A 36 7.74 4.89 11.14
N ALA A 37 7.38 5.32 12.35
CA ALA A 37 6.13 6.05 12.56
C ALA A 37 6.18 7.40 11.83
N LEU A 38 5.14 7.68 11.05
CA LEU A 38 4.88 8.95 10.40
C LEU A 38 3.72 9.61 11.17
N ASP A 39 4.04 10.57 12.03
CA ASP A 39 3.07 11.18 12.94
C ASP A 39 1.82 11.67 12.19
N GLY A 40 0.65 11.16 12.62
CA GLY A 40 -0.65 11.48 12.04
C GLY A 40 -0.98 10.83 10.69
N LEU A 41 -0.06 10.05 10.10
CA LEU A 41 -0.25 9.42 8.78
C LEU A 41 -0.29 7.89 8.86
N GLY A 42 0.54 7.27 9.70
CA GLY A 42 0.63 5.81 9.84
C GLY A 42 2.05 5.35 10.16
N THR A 43 2.34 4.09 9.88
CA THR A 43 3.67 3.51 10.11
C THR A 43 4.23 2.96 8.80
N TYR A 44 5.38 3.47 8.38
CA TYR A 44 6.15 2.91 7.29
C TYR A 44 6.86 1.65 7.76
N TYR A 45 6.75 0.59 6.96
CA TYR A 45 7.45 -0.67 7.11
C TYR A 45 8.33 -0.89 5.88
N GLY A 46 9.64 -0.95 6.09
CA GLY A 46 10.59 -1.36 5.07
C GLY A 46 10.45 -2.85 4.73
N THR A 47 10.89 -3.23 3.52
CA THR A 47 10.75 -4.57 2.92
C THR A 47 9.51 -5.30 3.41
N PHE A 48 8.37 -5.00 2.79
CA PHE A 48 7.07 -5.45 3.23
C PHE A 48 6.49 -6.49 2.27
N ARG A 49 5.83 -7.52 2.78
CA ARG A 49 5.09 -8.50 1.98
C ARG A 49 3.76 -8.79 2.65
N LEU A 50 2.67 -8.78 1.89
CA LEU A 50 1.32 -9.04 2.37
C LEU A 50 0.66 -10.05 1.44
N ALA A 51 0.09 -11.10 2.02
CA ALA A 51 -0.65 -12.12 1.31
C ALA A 51 -2.05 -12.25 1.90
N GLY A 52 -3.04 -12.47 1.06
CA GLY A 52 -4.42 -12.69 1.48
C GLY A 52 -5.33 -13.06 0.32
N PRO A 53 -6.65 -13.02 0.52
CA PRO A 53 -7.63 -13.35 -0.52
C PRO A 53 -7.56 -12.44 -1.76
N PHE A 54 -7.00 -11.24 -1.61
CA PHE A 54 -6.77 -10.32 -2.73
C PHE A 54 -5.59 -10.74 -3.63
N GLY A 55 -4.70 -11.61 -3.14
CA GLY A 55 -3.45 -11.99 -3.79
C GLY A 55 -2.22 -11.69 -2.94
N ILE A 56 -1.10 -11.35 -3.58
CA ILE A 56 0.20 -11.14 -2.95
C ILE A 56 0.76 -9.78 -3.36
N LEU A 57 0.98 -8.91 -2.37
CA LEU A 57 1.70 -7.65 -2.51
C LEU A 57 3.12 -7.83 -1.99
N GLU A 58 4.12 -7.65 -2.86
CA GLU A 58 5.52 -7.56 -2.47
C GLU A 58 5.98 -6.11 -2.61
N ALA A 59 6.53 -5.54 -1.55
CA ALA A 59 6.95 -4.15 -1.50
C ALA A 59 8.37 -4.07 -0.89
N PRO A 60 9.41 -4.47 -1.65
CA PRO A 60 10.80 -4.32 -1.20
C PRO A 60 11.17 -2.86 -0.92
N GLY A 61 10.53 -1.90 -1.59
CA GLY A 61 10.64 -0.47 -1.33
C GLY A 61 9.85 0.03 -0.11
N GLY A 62 9.22 -0.89 0.63
CA GLY A 62 8.40 -0.64 1.80
C GLY A 62 6.96 -0.27 1.49
N ALA A 63 6.14 -0.28 2.55
CA ALA A 63 4.73 0.06 2.48
C ALA A 63 4.30 0.87 3.73
N LEU A 64 3.30 1.71 3.57
CA LEU A 64 2.74 2.50 4.66
C LEU A 64 1.45 1.84 5.17
N MET A 65 1.47 1.41 6.43
CA MET A 65 0.28 0.90 7.11
C MET A 65 -0.43 2.04 7.82
N ILE A 66 -1.72 2.21 7.52
CA ILE A 66 -2.57 3.23 8.10
C ILE A 66 -3.71 2.57 8.87
N GLU A 67 -4.08 3.15 10.00
CA GLU A 67 -5.27 2.77 10.73
C GLU A 67 -6.37 3.81 10.47
N THR A 68 -7.51 3.34 9.98
CA THR A 68 -8.67 4.20 9.73
C THR A 68 -9.40 4.50 11.02
N LYS A 69 -10.20 5.58 11.04
CA LYS A 69 -11.04 5.98 12.19
C LYS A 69 -12.02 4.88 12.68
N ARG A 70 -12.25 3.84 11.87
CA ARG A 70 -13.12 2.69 12.21
C ARG A 70 -12.34 1.47 12.70
N GLY A 71 -11.06 1.62 13.08
CA GLY A 71 -10.19 0.54 13.57
C GLY A 71 -9.73 -0.46 12.49
N ARG A 72 -9.96 -0.16 11.20
CA ARG A 72 -9.48 -1.01 10.10
C ARG A 72 -8.09 -0.59 9.68
N ARG A 73 -7.20 -1.58 9.52
CA ARG A 73 -5.85 -1.37 8.98
C ARG A 73 -5.86 -1.50 7.47
N ARG A 74 -5.11 -0.63 6.82
CA ARG A 74 -4.90 -0.65 5.37
C ARG A 74 -3.42 -0.50 5.09
N VAL A 75 -2.95 -1.15 4.04
CA VAL A 75 -1.60 -0.96 3.52
C VAL A 75 -1.68 -0.10 2.27
N THR A 76 -0.73 0.80 2.12
CA THR A 76 -0.65 1.72 1.00
C THR A 76 0.74 1.70 0.37
N VAL A 77 0.77 1.69 -0.96
CA VAL A 77 2.00 1.76 -1.77
C VAL A 77 1.81 2.79 -2.90
N PRO A 78 2.88 3.50 -3.33
CA PRO A 78 2.77 4.59 -4.29
C PRO A 78 2.40 4.08 -5.69
N LEU A 79 1.41 4.69 -6.33
CA LEU A 79 1.11 4.41 -7.73
C LEU A 79 2.06 5.18 -8.65
N PRO A 80 2.41 4.64 -9.83
CA PRO A 80 3.07 5.42 -10.87
C PRO A 80 2.15 6.56 -11.35
N ASN A 81 2.72 7.76 -11.53
CA ASN A 81 1.97 8.95 -11.93
C ASN A 81 1.46 8.89 -13.38
N ASP A 82 2.13 8.12 -14.22
CA ASP A 82 1.91 7.95 -15.66
C ASP A 82 1.15 6.65 -16.00
N ARG A 83 0.42 6.09 -15.03
CA ARG A 83 -0.33 4.86 -15.24
C ARG A 83 -1.52 5.04 -16.18
N ASP A 84 -1.69 4.06 -17.04
CA ASP A 84 -2.96 3.85 -17.72
C ASP A 84 -4.06 3.61 -16.68
N ARG A 85 -5.16 4.37 -16.79
CA ARG A 85 -6.31 4.26 -15.87
C ARG A 85 -7.18 3.05 -16.17
N ASP A 86 -7.10 2.54 -17.40
CA ASP A 86 -7.92 1.42 -17.88
C ASP A 86 -7.25 0.06 -17.60
N THR A 87 -5.95 0.05 -17.29
CA THR A 87 -5.19 -1.15 -16.96
C THR A 87 -4.89 -1.23 -15.45
N PRO A 88 -5.31 -2.28 -14.74
CA PRO A 88 -5.00 -2.46 -13.32
C PRO A 88 -3.48 -2.54 -13.09
N PRO A 89 -2.90 -1.67 -12.23
CA PRO A 89 -1.47 -1.71 -11.97
C PRO A 89 -1.13 -2.93 -11.13
N VAL A 90 -0.30 -3.81 -11.70
CA VAL A 90 0.29 -4.98 -11.03
C VAL A 90 1.70 -4.68 -10.49
N ALA A 91 2.19 -3.46 -10.67
CA ALA A 91 3.48 -3.01 -10.14
C ALA A 91 3.55 -1.49 -10.04
N GLY A 92 4.49 -1.01 -9.24
CA GLY A 92 4.84 0.39 -9.12
C GLY A 92 6.21 0.58 -8.48
N PRO A 93 6.60 1.82 -8.13
CA PRO A 93 7.93 2.10 -7.61
C PRO A 93 8.20 1.35 -6.30
N GLY A 94 8.99 0.28 -6.38
CA GLY A 94 9.39 -0.53 -5.24
C GLY A 94 8.34 -1.52 -4.73
N TRP A 95 7.34 -1.86 -5.55
CA TRP A 95 6.36 -2.91 -5.23
C TRP A 95 5.79 -3.60 -6.48
N THR A 96 5.31 -4.82 -6.29
CA THR A 96 4.58 -5.65 -7.25
C THR A 96 3.35 -6.26 -6.57
N LEU A 97 2.27 -6.42 -7.32
CA LEU A 97 1.03 -7.04 -6.88
C LEU A 97 0.65 -8.15 -7.85
N GLU A 98 0.56 -9.35 -7.32
CA GLU A 98 -0.07 -10.48 -7.97
C GLU A 98 -1.53 -10.54 -7.50
N LEU A 99 -2.48 -10.25 -8.41
CA LEU A 99 -3.90 -10.36 -8.08
C LEU A 99 -4.36 -11.81 -8.09
N ALA A 100 -5.15 -12.17 -7.08
CA ALA A 100 -5.91 -13.40 -7.12
C ALA A 100 -6.98 -13.34 -8.23
N PRO A 101 -7.40 -14.47 -8.84
CA PRO A 101 -8.35 -14.48 -9.95
C PRO A 101 -9.71 -13.81 -9.67
N ARG A 102 -10.12 -13.75 -8.40
CA ARG A 102 -11.36 -13.11 -7.97
C ARG A 102 -11.15 -11.70 -7.41
N ALA A 103 -9.91 -11.25 -7.28
CA ALA A 103 -9.64 -9.91 -6.77
C ALA A 103 -9.94 -8.86 -7.84
N THR A 104 -10.41 -7.70 -7.41
CA THR A 104 -10.69 -6.57 -8.29
C THR A 104 -9.99 -5.32 -7.80
N ILE A 105 -9.59 -4.47 -8.75
CA ILE A 105 -9.08 -3.13 -8.46
C ILE A 105 -10.16 -2.11 -8.85
N GLY A 106 -10.47 -1.20 -7.94
CA GLY A 106 -11.42 -0.12 -8.18
C GLY A 106 -10.96 1.23 -7.64
N PRO A 107 -11.80 2.26 -7.73
CA PRO A 107 -11.50 3.60 -7.22
C PRO A 107 -11.20 3.59 -5.72
N GLY A 108 -10.09 4.22 -5.34
CA GLY A 108 -9.65 4.35 -3.95
C GLY A 108 -10.32 5.49 -3.19
N PRO A 109 -9.88 5.76 -1.94
CA PRO A 109 -10.49 6.76 -1.07
C PRO A 109 -10.34 8.21 -1.53
N ARG A 110 -9.24 8.53 -2.25
CA ARG A 110 -9.00 9.86 -2.84
C ARG A 110 -9.03 9.77 -4.36
N GLU A 111 -9.22 10.91 -5.01
CA GLU A 111 -9.07 11.00 -6.46
C GLU A 111 -7.67 10.51 -6.88
N GLY A 112 -7.63 9.59 -7.84
CA GLY A 112 -6.38 9.00 -8.31
C GLY A 112 -5.83 7.87 -7.42
N ASP A 113 -6.40 7.59 -6.25
CA ASP A 113 -6.09 6.36 -5.52
C ASP A 113 -6.80 5.16 -6.15
N LEU A 114 -6.24 3.98 -5.92
CA LEU A 114 -6.90 2.71 -6.22
C LEU A 114 -7.04 1.88 -4.95
N ILE A 115 -8.02 0.97 -4.93
CA ILE A 115 -8.17 -0.01 -3.87
C ILE A 115 -8.29 -1.40 -4.46
N VAL A 116 -7.57 -2.36 -3.88
CA VAL A 116 -7.71 -3.77 -4.17
C VAL A 116 -8.68 -4.38 -3.17
N LYS A 117 -9.67 -5.10 -3.68
CA LYS A 117 -10.65 -5.84 -2.89
C LYS A 117 -10.61 -7.30 -3.27
N ALA A 118 -10.61 -8.15 -2.26
CA ALA A 118 -11.03 -9.53 -2.46
C ALA A 118 -12.55 -9.57 -2.65
N ASP A 119 -13.01 -10.45 -3.52
CA ASP A 119 -14.43 -10.77 -3.74
C ASP A 119 -15.01 -11.65 -2.63
#